data_AF-R9JPM4-F1
#
_entry.id   AF-R9JPM4-F1
#
_cell.length_a   1.000
_cell.length_b   1.000
_cell.length_c   1.000
_cell.angle_alpha   90.00
_cell.angle_beta   90.00
_cell.angle_gamma   90.00
#
_symmetry.space_group_name_H-M   'P 1'
#
loop_
_entity.id
_entity.type
_entity.pdbx_description
1 polymer ?
#
loop_
_entity_poly.entity_id
_entity_poly.type
_entity_poly.pdbx_seq_one_letter_code
_entity_poly.pdbx_strand_id
1 'polypeptide(L)'
;MIEDRIALLIDADNVSAKYIKPIMDELSKYGNITYKRIYGDWTSPYNLSWKEVLLQNSITPIQQFSYTYGKNATDSAMIIDAMDMLYTSELEGFCLVSSDSDFTKLASRLRENGKLVIGMGEEKTPIPFRKACDIFTVLEVLLEDSTMENTEKVQAAASSAKELKHSSVDVVKNQIEEAVIKIIMENQNDNKETGLGEVGSRLLKLYPDFDVRRYGYSLLSKFLETFPKLKLKQDGTKVSVMLYEDKSRKDLLEEYILQQIKNAGKQGVSLGTLGNRIRNRFGDFKVHDYGYSQFKSYIQSFRDVKIEDDGEQNWAIYVKNMES
;
A
#
# COMPACT_ATOMS: atom_id res chain seq x y z
N MET A 1 -17.55 -12.97 29.07
CA MET A 1 -18.13 -11.96 28.17
C MET A 1 -18.81 -12.72 27.06
N ILE A 2 -20.05 -12.35 26.72
CA ILE A 2 -20.74 -12.94 25.57
C ILE A 2 -20.02 -12.38 24.33
N GLU A 3 -19.55 -13.26 23.44
CA GLU A 3 -18.98 -12.82 22.16
C GLU A 3 -20.09 -12.25 21.28
N ASP A 4 -19.81 -11.16 20.56
CA ASP A 4 -20.75 -10.52 19.66
C ASP A 4 -21.19 -11.50 18.55
N ARG A 5 -22.49 -11.61 18.29
CA ARG A 5 -23.05 -12.49 17.26
C ARG A 5 -23.15 -11.75 15.95
N ILE A 6 -22.54 -12.32 14.92
CA ILE A 6 -22.46 -11.71 13.60
C ILE A 6 -23.17 -12.60 12.57
N ALA A 7 -23.96 -11.97 11.71
CA ALA A 7 -24.51 -12.63 10.52
C ALA A 7 -23.60 -12.40 9.31
N LEU A 8 -23.14 -13.49 8.68
CA LEU A 8 -22.40 -13.48 7.42
C LEU A 8 -23.35 -13.73 6.25
N LEU A 9 -23.47 -12.73 5.38
CA LEU A 9 -24.32 -12.73 4.19
C LEU A 9 -23.45 -12.56 2.94
N ILE A 10 -23.47 -13.55 2.05
CA ILE A 10 -22.57 -13.62 0.90
C ILE A 10 -23.35 -13.59 -0.39
N ASP A 11 -22.95 -12.73 -1.30
CA ASP A 11 -23.45 -12.67 -2.67
C ASP A 11 -22.60 -13.58 -3.57
N ALA A 12 -23.12 -14.77 -3.92
CA ALA A 12 -22.40 -15.77 -4.72
C ALA A 12 -22.15 -15.32 -6.16
N ASP A 13 -23.00 -14.42 -6.67
CA ASP A 13 -22.94 -13.98 -8.07
C ASP A 13 -21.82 -12.93 -8.25
N ASN A 14 -21.49 -12.18 -7.19
CA ASN A 14 -20.42 -11.17 -7.20
C ASN A 14 -19.11 -11.61 -6.52
N VAL A 15 -19.09 -12.72 -5.79
CA VAL A 15 -17.93 -13.16 -5.00
C VAL A 15 -17.49 -14.56 -5.40
N SER A 16 -16.17 -14.78 -5.48
CA SER A 16 -15.60 -16.10 -5.76
C SER A 16 -15.44 -16.94 -4.50
N ALA A 17 -15.73 -18.24 -4.61
CA ALA A 17 -15.60 -19.22 -3.52
C ALA A 17 -14.19 -19.27 -2.88
N LYS A 18 -13.15 -18.86 -3.61
CA LYS A 18 -11.76 -18.83 -3.11
C LYS A 18 -11.56 -17.94 -1.87
N TYR A 19 -12.42 -16.94 -1.67
CA TYR A 19 -12.29 -15.97 -0.57
C TYR A 19 -12.90 -16.45 0.74
N ILE A 20 -13.64 -17.57 0.73
CA ILE A 20 -14.48 -17.95 1.87
C ILE A 20 -13.71 -18.16 3.18
N LYS A 21 -12.57 -18.83 3.10
CA LYS A 21 -11.74 -19.12 4.26
C LYS A 21 -11.14 -17.81 4.82
N PRO A 22 -10.47 -16.97 4.02
CA PRO A 22 -10.02 -15.67 4.49
C PRO A 22 -11.14 -14.78 5.06
N ILE A 23 -12.35 -14.80 4.48
CA ILE A 23 -13.52 -14.07 5.00
C ILE A 23 -13.87 -14.56 6.41
N MET A 24 -13.98 -15.88 6.59
CA MET A 24 -14.32 -16.48 7.88
C MET A 24 -13.25 -16.21 8.94
N ASP A 25 -11.98 -16.32 8.56
CA ASP A 25 -10.83 -16.09 9.44
C ASP A 25 -10.77 -14.62 9.87
N GLU A 26 -10.97 -13.67 8.96
CA GLU A 26 -11.06 -12.25 9.29
C GLU A 26 -12.26 -11.95 10.18
N LEU A 27 -13.43 -12.49 9.84
CA LEU A 27 -14.66 -12.19 10.56
C LEU A 27 -14.65 -12.71 12.00
N SER A 28 -13.95 -13.82 12.26
CA SER A 28 -13.78 -14.40 13.59
C SER A 28 -13.14 -13.46 14.61
N LYS A 29 -12.42 -12.41 14.15
CA LYS A 29 -11.78 -11.40 15.00
C LYS A 29 -12.80 -10.46 15.66
N TYR A 30 -13.99 -10.33 15.07
CA TYR A 30 -15.01 -9.37 15.50
C TYR A 30 -16.12 -10.02 16.33
N GLY A 31 -16.29 -11.35 16.23
CA GLY A 31 -17.32 -12.05 16.96
C GLY A 31 -17.62 -13.44 16.42
N ASN A 32 -18.62 -14.09 17.01
CA ASN A 32 -19.07 -15.42 16.64
C ASN A 32 -20.05 -15.36 15.46
N ILE A 33 -19.69 -16.05 14.37
CA ILE A 33 -20.47 -16.09 13.13
C ILE A 33 -21.66 -17.04 13.31
N THR A 34 -22.80 -16.48 13.68
CA THR A 34 -24.01 -17.24 14.07
C THR A 34 -24.87 -17.60 12.86
N TYR A 35 -24.99 -16.69 11.89
CA TYR A 35 -25.64 -16.97 10.61
C TYR A 35 -24.59 -17.00 9.51
N LYS A 36 -24.67 -18.01 8.65
CA LYS A 36 -23.82 -18.14 7.45
C LYS A 36 -24.74 -18.42 6.28
N ARG A 37 -25.10 -17.37 5.53
CA ARG A 37 -25.99 -17.49 4.37
C ARG A 37 -25.28 -17.00 3.12
N ILE A 38 -25.52 -17.70 2.03
CA ILE A 38 -25.03 -17.32 0.73
C ILE A 38 -26.21 -17.32 -0.25
N TYR A 39 -26.27 -16.33 -1.12
CA TYR A 39 -27.40 -16.09 -2.02
C TYR A 39 -26.91 -16.21 -3.45
N GLY A 40 -27.65 -16.93 -4.28
CA GLY A 40 -27.36 -17.04 -5.70
C GLY A 40 -28.26 -18.05 -6.40
N ASP A 41 -28.10 -18.15 -7.70
CA ASP A 41 -28.75 -19.18 -8.49
C ASP A 41 -27.88 -20.45 -8.54
N TRP A 42 -28.24 -21.48 -7.77
CA TRP A 42 -27.49 -22.75 -7.73
C TRP A 42 -27.73 -23.64 -8.95
N THR A 43 -28.67 -23.27 -9.83
CA THR A 43 -28.81 -23.91 -11.14
C THR A 43 -27.79 -23.37 -12.15
N SER A 44 -27.16 -22.23 -11.84
CA SER A 44 -26.16 -21.58 -12.68
C SER A 44 -24.84 -22.36 -12.68
N PRO A 45 -24.23 -22.62 -13.86
CA PRO A 45 -22.90 -23.24 -13.94
C PRO A 45 -21.81 -22.43 -13.23
N TYR A 46 -21.97 -21.11 -13.15
CA TYR A 46 -21.00 -20.20 -12.53
C TYR A 46 -20.86 -20.46 -11.01
N ASN A 47 -21.92 -20.95 -10.37
CA ASN A 47 -21.97 -21.18 -8.93
C ASN A 47 -21.59 -22.62 -8.53
N LEU A 48 -21.21 -23.49 -9.48
CA LEU A 48 -20.82 -24.88 -9.20
C LEU A 48 -19.61 -24.99 -8.26
N SER A 49 -18.68 -24.04 -8.33
CA SER A 49 -17.49 -23.99 -7.49
C SER A 49 -17.80 -23.84 -5.99
N TRP A 50 -18.97 -23.31 -5.65
CA TRP A 50 -19.39 -23.14 -4.26
C TRP A 50 -19.80 -24.45 -3.60
N LYS A 51 -20.27 -25.45 -4.34
CA LYS A 51 -20.88 -26.67 -3.77
C LYS A 51 -20.02 -27.33 -2.68
N GLU A 52 -18.74 -27.54 -2.95
CA GLU A 52 -17.83 -28.17 -2.00
C GLU A 52 -17.53 -27.27 -0.80
N VAL A 53 -17.31 -25.98 -1.07
CA VAL A 53 -17.06 -24.96 -0.04
C VAL A 53 -18.21 -24.85 0.97
N LEU A 54 -19.46 -24.88 0.50
CA LEU A 54 -20.63 -24.74 1.36
C LEU A 54 -20.76 -25.93 2.33
N LEU A 55 -20.52 -27.14 1.83
CA LEU A 55 -20.55 -28.37 2.64
C LEU A 55 -19.47 -28.36 3.73
N GLN A 56 -18.27 -27.90 3.39
CA GLN A 56 -17.14 -27.87 4.33
C GLN A 56 -17.30 -26.81 5.43
N ASN A 57 -18.00 -25.71 5.16
CA ASN A 57 -18.06 -24.54 6.06
C ASN A 57 -19.41 -24.37 6.77
N SER A 58 -20.36 -25.31 6.58
CA SER A 58 -21.72 -25.24 7.11
C SER A 58 -22.44 -23.92 6.76
N ILE A 59 -22.29 -23.49 5.50
CA ILE A 59 -22.93 -22.29 4.98
C ILE A 59 -24.26 -22.70 4.34
N THR A 60 -25.34 -22.01 4.70
CA THR A 60 -26.68 -22.28 4.18
C THR A 60 -26.87 -21.61 2.81
N PRO A 61 -27.05 -22.36 1.71
CA PRO A 61 -27.40 -21.78 0.42
C PRO A 61 -28.86 -21.33 0.38
N ILE A 62 -29.09 -20.10 -0.07
CA ILE A 62 -30.40 -19.54 -0.38
C ILE A 62 -30.53 -19.49 -1.90
N GLN A 63 -31.40 -20.33 -2.45
CA GLN A 63 -31.66 -20.38 -3.90
C GLN A 63 -32.47 -19.17 -4.31
N GLN A 64 -32.02 -18.50 -5.37
CA GLN A 64 -32.82 -17.52 -6.07
C GLN A 64 -32.72 -17.71 -7.58
N PHE A 65 -33.85 -17.96 -8.24
CA PHE A 65 -33.87 -18.15 -9.68
C PHE A 65 -33.68 -16.82 -10.41
N SER A 66 -32.76 -16.80 -11.37
CA SER A 66 -32.60 -15.68 -12.28
C SER A 66 -33.71 -15.70 -13.35
N TYR A 67 -34.81 -14.99 -13.12
CA TYR A 67 -35.92 -14.91 -14.10
C TYR A 67 -35.53 -14.22 -15.42
N THR A 68 -34.51 -13.36 -15.39
CA THR A 68 -33.92 -12.67 -16.55
C THR A 68 -32.49 -12.29 -16.23
N TYR A 69 -31.57 -12.41 -17.20
CA TYR A 69 -30.15 -12.05 -17.04
C TYR A 69 -29.98 -10.58 -16.63
N GLY A 70 -29.21 -10.29 -15.57
CA GLY A 70 -28.89 -8.94 -15.13
C GLY A 70 -29.94 -8.24 -14.24
N LYS A 71 -30.80 -8.98 -13.52
CA LYS A 71 -31.70 -8.40 -12.50
C LYS A 71 -31.27 -8.80 -11.09
N ASN A 72 -31.43 -7.86 -10.17
CA ASN A 72 -31.03 -7.89 -8.75
C ASN A 72 -31.91 -8.81 -7.86
N ALA A 73 -32.32 -9.97 -8.38
CA ALA A 73 -33.18 -10.91 -7.66
C ALA A 73 -32.45 -11.51 -6.45
N THR A 74 -31.18 -11.86 -6.61
CA THR A 74 -30.29 -12.34 -5.54
C THR A 74 -30.13 -11.28 -4.46
N ASP A 75 -29.83 -10.03 -4.87
CA ASP A 75 -29.63 -8.90 -3.95
C ASP A 75 -30.88 -8.61 -3.14
N SER A 76 -32.05 -8.64 -3.79
CA SER A 76 -33.34 -8.42 -3.13
C SER A 76 -33.60 -9.47 -2.06
N ALA A 77 -33.32 -10.74 -2.35
CA ALA A 77 -33.47 -11.83 -1.37
C ALA A 77 -32.53 -11.63 -0.18
N MET A 78 -31.26 -11.27 -0.43
CA MET A 78 -30.29 -10.99 0.62
C MET A 78 -30.69 -9.78 1.48
N ILE A 79 -31.21 -8.71 0.87
CA ILE A 79 -31.67 -7.51 1.59
C ILE A 79 -32.87 -7.82 2.47
N ILE A 80 -33.87 -8.56 1.96
CA ILE A 80 -35.05 -8.95 2.73
C ILE A 80 -34.62 -9.76 3.95
N ASP A 81 -33.76 -10.75 3.75
CA ASP A 81 -33.33 -11.64 4.82
C ASP A 81 -32.47 -10.92 5.88
N ALA A 82 -31.60 -9.99 5.44
CA ALA A 82 -30.86 -9.12 6.36
C ALA A 82 -31.78 -8.25 7.23
N MET A 83 -32.86 -7.71 6.65
CA MET A 83 -33.85 -6.92 7.39
C MET A 83 -34.66 -7.78 8.36
N ASP A 84 -35.05 -8.99 7.96
CA ASP A 84 -35.74 -9.91 8.86
C ASP A 84 -34.86 -10.27 10.05
N MET A 85 -33.58 -10.59 9.81
CA MET A 85 -32.59 -10.83 10.87
C MET A 85 -32.39 -9.62 11.78
N LEU A 86 -32.39 -8.39 11.24
CA LEU A 86 -32.23 -7.17 12.01
C LEU A 86 -33.31 -7.02 13.09
N TYR A 87 -34.56 -7.41 12.80
CA TYR A 87 -35.70 -7.21 13.70
C TYR A 87 -36.11 -8.46 14.48
N THR A 88 -35.72 -9.66 14.05
CA THR A 88 -36.16 -10.92 14.68
C THR A 88 -35.07 -11.65 15.46
N SER A 89 -33.81 -11.29 15.22
CA SER A 89 -32.66 -11.93 15.85
C SER A 89 -31.93 -10.96 16.76
N GLU A 90 -31.30 -11.50 17.78
CA GLU A 90 -30.33 -10.74 18.55
C GLU A 90 -28.95 -10.87 17.91
N LEU A 91 -28.68 -10.01 16.95
CA LEU A 91 -27.37 -9.88 16.31
C LEU A 91 -26.74 -8.56 16.72
N GLU A 92 -25.43 -8.58 16.99
CA GLU A 92 -24.66 -7.39 17.29
C GLU A 92 -24.00 -6.82 16.02
N GLY A 93 -23.83 -7.65 14.97
CA GLY A 93 -23.26 -7.20 13.70
C GLY A 93 -23.69 -7.99 12.46
N PHE A 94 -23.38 -7.39 11.31
CA PHE A 94 -23.62 -7.94 9.98
C PHE A 94 -22.35 -7.82 9.13
N CYS A 95 -21.99 -8.91 8.46
CA CYS A 95 -20.96 -8.95 7.44
C CYS A 95 -21.61 -9.12 6.07
N LEU A 96 -21.52 -8.09 5.22
CA LEU A 96 -22.03 -8.09 3.85
C LEU A 96 -20.87 -8.33 2.90
N VAL A 97 -20.87 -9.48 2.22
CA VAL A 97 -19.82 -9.84 1.26
C VAL A 97 -20.35 -9.66 -0.16
N SER A 98 -20.03 -8.51 -0.78
CA SER A 98 -20.34 -8.20 -2.17
C SER A 98 -19.46 -7.05 -2.69
N SER A 99 -19.36 -6.91 -4.00
CA SER A 99 -18.74 -5.75 -4.65
C SER A 99 -19.75 -4.80 -5.29
N ASP A 100 -21.05 -5.05 -5.11
CA ASP A 100 -22.14 -4.24 -5.66
C ASP A 100 -22.46 -3.03 -4.77
N SER A 101 -22.67 -1.87 -5.39
CA SER A 101 -23.11 -0.65 -4.71
C SER A 101 -24.56 -0.70 -4.22
N ASP A 102 -25.39 -1.60 -4.71
CA ASP A 102 -26.81 -1.64 -4.35
C ASP A 102 -27.05 -1.98 -2.87
N PHE A 103 -26.06 -2.59 -2.20
CA PHE A 103 -26.09 -2.83 -0.75
C PHE A 103 -25.77 -1.61 0.11
N THR A 104 -25.44 -0.45 -0.49
CA THR A 104 -25.13 0.80 0.23
C THR A 104 -26.25 1.22 1.20
N LYS A 105 -27.51 1.12 0.77
CA LYS A 105 -28.66 1.48 1.61
C LYS A 105 -28.92 0.48 2.72
N LEU A 106 -28.72 -0.81 2.46
CA LEU A 106 -28.79 -1.84 3.50
C LEU A 106 -27.74 -1.59 4.59
N ALA A 107 -26.47 -1.38 4.20
CA ALA A 107 -25.39 -1.09 5.14
C ALA A 107 -25.69 0.15 6.00
N SER A 108 -26.14 1.24 5.38
CA SER A 108 -26.52 2.46 6.09
C SER A 108 -27.64 2.19 7.10
N ARG A 109 -28.68 1.45 6.69
CA ARG A 109 -29.84 1.14 7.54
C ARG A 109 -29.46 0.26 8.74
N LEU A 110 -28.61 -0.74 8.55
CA LEU A 110 -28.11 -1.59 9.64
C LEU A 110 -27.34 -0.76 10.68
N ARG A 111 -26.49 0.16 10.24
CA ARG A 111 -25.75 1.09 11.12
C ARG A 111 -26.65 2.07 11.85
N GLU A 112 -27.65 2.62 11.17
CA GLU A 112 -28.67 3.48 11.79
C GLU A 112 -29.42 2.78 12.94
N ASN A 113 -29.50 1.44 12.90
CA ASN A 113 -30.08 0.62 13.97
C ASN A 113 -29.03 0.15 15.00
N GLY A 114 -27.83 0.75 14.99
CA GLY A 114 -26.78 0.48 15.97
C GLY A 114 -26.07 -0.85 15.82
N LYS A 115 -26.18 -1.51 14.66
CA LYS A 115 -25.43 -2.75 14.37
C LYS A 115 -24.06 -2.43 13.81
N LEU A 116 -23.06 -3.23 14.19
CA LEU A 116 -21.75 -3.21 13.53
C LEU A 116 -21.91 -3.71 12.09
N VAL A 117 -21.47 -2.93 11.10
CA VAL A 117 -21.51 -3.34 9.70
C VAL A 117 -20.10 -3.49 9.12
N ILE A 118 -19.77 -4.73 8.78
CA ILE A 118 -18.53 -5.09 8.11
C ILE A 118 -18.86 -5.36 6.64
N GLY A 119 -18.29 -4.58 5.73
CA GLY A 119 -18.34 -4.86 4.30
C GLY A 119 -17.10 -5.65 3.88
N MET A 120 -17.26 -6.64 3.02
CA MET A 120 -16.13 -7.32 2.39
C MET A 120 -16.36 -7.41 0.88
N GLY A 121 -15.39 -6.96 0.09
CA GLY A 121 -15.52 -6.95 -1.36
C GLY A 121 -14.19 -6.79 -2.07
N GLU A 122 -14.22 -6.89 -3.39
CA GLU A 122 -13.02 -6.76 -4.22
C GLU A 122 -12.55 -5.31 -4.31
N GLU A 123 -11.32 -5.07 -4.80
CA GLU A 123 -10.75 -3.73 -4.94
C GLU A 123 -11.60 -2.82 -5.84
N LYS A 124 -12.37 -3.39 -6.77
CA LYS A 124 -13.31 -2.67 -7.64
C LYS A 124 -14.55 -2.12 -6.92
N THR A 125 -14.80 -2.52 -5.67
CA THR A 125 -16.03 -2.15 -4.94
C THR A 125 -16.18 -0.62 -4.84
N PRO A 126 -17.35 -0.05 -5.22
CA PRO A 126 -17.56 1.40 -5.21
C PRO A 126 -17.39 2.05 -3.83
N ILE A 127 -16.81 3.26 -3.82
CA ILE A 127 -16.59 4.07 -2.61
C ILE A 127 -17.87 4.26 -1.77
N PRO A 128 -19.08 4.49 -2.35
CA PRO A 128 -20.30 4.65 -1.58
C PRO A 128 -20.60 3.47 -0.65
N PHE A 129 -20.48 2.23 -1.15
CA PHE A 129 -20.74 1.04 -0.33
C PHE A 129 -19.70 0.88 0.78
N ARG A 130 -18.42 1.13 0.46
CA ARG A 130 -17.34 1.10 1.46
C ARG A 130 -17.60 2.07 2.61
N LYS A 131 -17.95 3.32 2.28
CA LYS A 131 -18.25 4.38 3.26
C LYS A 131 -19.53 4.12 4.05
N ALA A 132 -20.44 3.33 3.51
CA ALA A 132 -21.66 2.96 4.19
C ALA A 132 -21.44 1.89 5.26
N CYS A 133 -20.31 1.18 5.28
CA CYS A 133 -19.93 0.23 6.33
C CYS A 133 -19.18 0.93 7.47
N ASP A 134 -19.08 0.30 8.65
CA ASP A 134 -18.18 0.76 9.72
C ASP A 134 -16.74 0.33 9.44
N ILE A 135 -16.60 -0.90 8.93
CA ILE A 135 -15.33 -1.50 8.51
C ILE A 135 -15.53 -2.04 7.11
N PHE A 136 -14.56 -1.82 6.21
CA PHE A 136 -14.57 -2.43 4.89
C PHE A 136 -13.24 -3.14 4.61
N THR A 137 -13.31 -4.44 4.33
CA THR A 137 -12.15 -5.28 4.07
C THR A 137 -12.07 -5.68 2.59
N VAL A 138 -10.88 -5.55 2.01
CA VAL A 138 -10.62 -5.91 0.61
C VAL A 138 -10.22 -7.38 0.53
N LEU A 139 -10.97 -8.16 -0.24
CA LEU A 139 -10.84 -9.63 -0.28
C LEU A 139 -9.48 -10.10 -0.82
N GLU A 140 -8.90 -9.37 -1.77
CA GLU A 140 -7.60 -9.68 -2.36
C GLU A 140 -6.47 -9.61 -1.32
N VAL A 141 -6.57 -8.67 -0.38
CA VAL A 141 -5.60 -8.51 0.73
C VAL A 141 -5.65 -9.72 1.66
N LEU A 142 -6.86 -10.19 1.99
CA LEU A 142 -7.05 -11.36 2.85
C LEU A 142 -6.50 -12.65 2.21
N LEU A 143 -6.62 -12.78 0.89
CA LEU A 143 -5.99 -13.90 0.17
C LEU A 143 -4.47 -13.85 0.27
N GLU A 144 -3.87 -12.68 0.05
CA GLU A 144 -2.41 -12.50 0.13
C GLU A 144 -1.92 -12.87 1.54
N ASP A 145 -2.55 -12.36 2.60
CA ASP A 145 -2.23 -12.71 4.00
C ASP A 145 -2.33 -14.22 4.28
N SER A 146 -3.41 -14.88 3.83
CA SER A 146 -3.61 -16.33 4.04
C SER A 146 -2.59 -17.21 3.28
N THR A 147 -2.07 -16.71 2.15
CA THR A 147 -1.01 -17.40 1.39
C THR A 147 0.38 -17.19 2.00
N MET A 148 0.58 -16.07 2.71
CA MET A 148 1.82 -15.76 3.43
C MET A 148 1.95 -16.56 4.74
N GLU A 149 0.85 -16.81 5.46
CA GLU A 149 0.85 -17.68 6.66
C GLU A 149 1.21 -19.15 6.34
N ASN A 150 0.92 -19.62 5.12
CA ASN A 150 1.24 -20.98 4.69
C ASN A 150 2.66 -21.15 4.11
N THR A 151 3.41 -20.06 3.94
CA THR A 151 4.74 -20.06 3.31
C THR A 151 5.92 -19.88 4.29
N GLU A 152 5.67 -19.85 5.61
CA GLU A 152 6.75 -19.90 6.62
C GLU A 152 7.41 -21.29 6.77
N LYS A 153 6.97 -22.30 5.99
CA LYS A 153 7.75 -23.51 5.72
C LYS A 153 7.97 -23.67 4.23
N VAL A 154 8.97 -22.95 3.71
CA VAL A 154 9.97 -23.34 2.70
C VAL A 154 10.43 -22.04 2.02
N GLN A 155 11.63 -21.60 2.40
CA GLN A 155 12.30 -20.47 1.76
C GLN A 155 12.73 -20.79 0.32
N ALA A 156 12.74 -19.72 -0.46
CA ALA A 156 13.58 -19.47 -1.65
C ALA A 156 13.28 -20.28 -2.92
N ALA A 157 12.60 -19.64 -3.89
CA ALA A 157 13.19 -19.26 -5.18
C ALA A 157 12.14 -18.70 -6.15
N ALA A 158 12.62 -17.88 -7.08
CA ALA A 158 12.04 -17.52 -8.38
C ALA A 158 11.05 -16.33 -8.41
N SER A 159 11.70 -15.18 -8.60
CA SER A 159 11.29 -14.01 -9.36
C SER A 159 10.44 -14.23 -10.61
N SER A 160 9.65 -13.19 -10.88
CA SER A 160 9.11 -12.73 -12.17
C SER A 160 7.69 -13.19 -12.54
N ALA A 161 6.71 -12.33 -12.30
CA ALA A 161 5.83 -11.78 -13.34
C ALA A 161 4.77 -10.85 -12.74
N LYS A 162 4.73 -9.60 -13.22
CA LYS A 162 3.56 -8.78 -13.58
C LYS A 162 3.80 -7.29 -13.29
N GLU A 163 4.54 -6.70 -14.21
CA GLU A 163 4.29 -5.33 -14.67
C GLU A 163 2.79 -5.18 -14.97
N LEU A 164 2.13 -4.21 -14.32
CA LEU A 164 0.84 -3.54 -14.65
C LEU A 164 0.17 -2.90 -13.40
N LYS A 165 0.68 -3.11 -12.17
CA LYS A 165 0.11 -2.61 -10.90
C LYS A 165 0.72 -1.32 -10.31
N HIS A 166 1.50 -0.52 -11.04
CA HIS A 166 2.33 0.52 -10.42
C HIS A 166 1.66 1.91 -10.21
N SER A 167 0.50 2.22 -10.81
CA SER A 167 0.04 3.62 -10.88
C SER A 167 -0.80 4.14 -9.70
N SER A 168 -1.53 3.30 -8.95
CA SER A 168 -2.44 3.77 -7.88
C SER A 168 -1.79 3.82 -6.50
N VAL A 169 -0.96 2.83 -6.17
CA VAL A 169 -0.27 2.73 -4.87
C VAL A 169 0.76 3.85 -4.72
N ASP A 170 1.47 4.20 -5.79
CA ASP A 170 2.45 5.30 -5.77
C ASP A 170 1.80 6.66 -5.54
N VAL A 171 0.58 6.89 -6.06
CA VAL A 171 -0.15 8.15 -5.85
C VAL A 171 -0.55 8.34 -4.39
N VAL A 172 -1.03 7.28 -3.72
CA VAL A 172 -1.41 7.34 -2.30
C VAL A 172 -0.18 7.40 -1.40
N LYS A 173 0.89 6.68 -1.77
CA LYS A 173 2.18 6.74 -1.09
C LYS A 173 2.74 8.18 -1.11
N ASN A 174 2.70 8.85 -2.26
CA ASN A 174 3.12 10.26 -2.38
C ASN A 174 2.25 11.22 -1.54
N GLN A 175 0.94 11.00 -1.45
CA GLN A 175 0.06 11.83 -0.60
C GLN A 175 0.41 11.71 0.89
N ILE A 176 0.75 10.51 1.34
CA ILE A 176 1.17 10.29 2.73
C ILE A 176 2.54 10.91 2.98
N GLU A 177 3.48 10.79 2.03
CA GLU A 177 4.78 11.46 2.10
C GLU A 177 4.62 12.97 2.29
N GLU A 178 3.82 13.64 1.45
CA GLU A 178 3.56 15.09 1.53
C GLU A 178 2.87 15.49 2.84
N ALA A 179 1.95 14.67 3.35
CA ALA A 179 1.32 14.93 4.65
C ALA A 179 2.32 14.85 5.82
N VAL A 180 3.24 13.88 5.79
CA VAL A 180 4.31 13.76 6.81
C VAL A 180 5.29 14.94 6.70
N ILE A 181 5.65 15.37 5.49
CA ILE A 181 6.48 16.55 5.26
C ILE A 181 5.84 17.80 5.87
N LYS A 182 4.53 18.00 5.65
CA LYS A 182 3.80 19.14 6.21
C LYS A 182 3.80 19.13 7.75
N ILE A 183 3.60 17.97 8.38
CA ILE A 183 3.68 17.81 9.84
C ILE A 183 5.06 18.22 10.36
N ILE A 184 6.12 17.85 9.65
CA ILE A 184 7.51 18.19 10.02
C ILE A 184 7.74 19.71 9.90
N MET A 185 7.31 20.33 8.80
CA MET A 185 7.46 21.78 8.58
C MET A 185 6.72 22.62 9.62
N GLU A 186 5.50 22.20 10.00
CA GLU A 186 4.72 22.87 11.05
C GLU A 186 5.44 22.85 12.40
N ASN A 187 5.99 21.70 12.80
CA ASN A 187 6.75 21.60 14.05
C ASN A 187 8.09 22.36 14.00
N GLN A 188 8.75 22.44 12.84
CA GLN A 188 9.99 23.21 12.67
C GLN A 188 9.77 24.72 12.84
N ASN A 189 8.64 25.27 12.37
CA ASN A 189 8.29 26.67 12.61
C ASN A 189 8.19 26.99 14.11
N ASP A 190 7.82 26.00 14.93
CA ASP A 190 7.74 26.10 16.38
C ASP A 190 9.05 25.68 17.09
N ASN A 191 10.17 25.55 16.36
CA ASN A 191 11.48 25.07 16.86
C ASN A 191 11.39 23.71 17.59
N LYS A 192 10.49 22.83 17.16
CA LYS A 192 10.19 21.54 17.81
C LYS A 192 10.54 20.36 16.91
N GLU A 193 11.13 19.32 17.50
CA GLU A 193 11.34 18.04 16.83
C GLU A 193 10.01 17.28 16.62
N THR A 194 9.88 16.61 15.48
CA THR A 194 8.70 15.80 15.17
C THR A 194 8.91 14.36 15.65
N GLY A 195 8.11 13.91 16.61
CA GLY A 195 8.16 12.53 17.13
C GLY A 195 7.39 11.53 16.26
N LEU A 196 7.86 10.28 16.17
CA LEU A 196 7.21 9.22 15.39
C LEU A 196 5.76 8.95 15.83
N GLY A 197 5.49 8.95 17.13
CA GLY A 197 4.13 8.77 17.66
C GLY A 197 3.19 9.92 17.33
N GLU A 198 3.72 11.14 17.25
CA GLU A 198 2.95 12.32 16.83
C GLU A 198 2.57 12.22 15.34
N VAL A 199 3.52 11.81 14.49
CA VAL A 199 3.26 11.55 13.07
C VAL A 199 2.15 10.51 12.91
N GLY A 200 2.23 9.39 13.63
CA GLY A 200 1.19 8.35 13.60
C GLY A 200 -0.19 8.87 14.02
N SER A 201 -0.28 9.60 15.13
CA SER A 201 -1.55 10.17 15.61
C SER A 201 -2.14 11.19 14.63
N ARG A 202 -1.30 12.04 14.02
CA ARG A 202 -1.75 13.06 13.06
C ARG A 202 -2.14 12.45 11.72
N LEU A 203 -1.44 11.42 11.25
CA LEU A 203 -1.82 10.67 10.05
C LEU A 203 -3.17 9.98 10.23
N LEU A 204 -3.43 9.35 11.37
CA LEU A 204 -4.74 8.74 11.66
C LEU A 204 -5.88 9.77 11.75
N LYS A 205 -5.59 11.03 12.11
CA LYS A 205 -6.59 12.11 12.08
C LYS A 205 -6.89 12.60 10.67
N LEU A 206 -5.87 12.72 9.83
CA LEU A 206 -6.01 13.19 8.44
C LEU A 206 -6.54 12.09 7.50
N TYR A 207 -6.14 10.86 7.78
CA TYR A 207 -6.45 9.65 7.03
C TYR A 207 -6.86 8.57 8.04
N PRO A 208 -8.15 8.54 8.45
CA PRO A 208 -8.66 7.55 9.40
C PRO A 208 -8.44 6.09 8.96
N ASP A 209 -8.31 5.87 7.65
CA ASP A 209 -8.05 4.56 7.04
C ASP A 209 -6.55 4.26 6.87
N PHE A 210 -5.64 5.12 7.37
CA PHE A 210 -4.21 4.92 7.19
C PHE A 210 -3.69 3.74 8.02
N ASP A 211 -3.11 2.75 7.33
CA ASP A 211 -2.45 1.62 7.93
C ASP A 211 -1.20 1.26 7.11
N VAL A 212 -0.06 1.18 7.79
CA VAL A 212 1.27 0.90 7.22
C VAL A 212 1.34 -0.49 6.59
N ARG A 213 0.49 -1.42 7.05
CA ARG A 213 0.38 -2.79 6.53
C ARG A 213 -0.18 -2.82 5.11
N ARG A 214 -1.01 -1.84 4.72
CA ARG A 214 -1.50 -1.69 3.33
C ARG A 214 -0.39 -1.43 2.32
N TYR A 215 0.77 -1.01 2.81
CA TYR A 215 1.97 -0.77 2.01
C TYR A 215 3.03 -1.86 2.18
N GLY A 216 2.73 -2.94 2.92
CA GLY A 216 3.66 -4.05 3.17
C GLY A 216 4.58 -3.87 4.37
N TYR A 217 4.26 -2.98 5.32
CA TYR A 217 5.11 -2.74 6.49
C TYR A 217 4.38 -3.01 7.80
N SER A 218 5.04 -3.70 8.73
CA SER A 218 4.50 -3.99 10.07
C SER A 218 4.65 -2.83 11.06
N LEU A 219 5.52 -1.86 10.75
CA LEU A 219 5.84 -0.73 11.62
C LEU A 219 5.80 0.59 10.85
N LEU A 220 5.26 1.63 11.48
CA LEU A 220 5.28 2.99 10.93
C LEU A 220 6.71 3.46 10.65
N SER A 221 7.66 3.13 11.52
CA SER A 221 9.07 3.45 11.28
C SER A 221 9.58 2.83 9.97
N LYS A 222 9.27 1.55 9.73
CA LYS A 222 9.70 0.82 8.53
C LYS A 222 9.02 1.35 7.27
N PHE A 223 7.75 1.74 7.35
CA PHE A 223 7.06 2.39 6.25
C PHE A 223 7.66 3.75 5.92
N LEU A 224 7.89 4.59 6.95
CA LEU A 224 8.43 5.93 6.76
C LEU A 224 9.89 5.91 6.26
N GLU A 225 10.68 4.90 6.64
CA GLU A 225 12.03 4.65 6.09
C GLU A 225 12.03 4.46 4.56
N THR A 226 10.87 4.18 3.95
CA THR A 226 10.77 3.95 2.50
C THR A 226 10.48 5.21 1.69
N PHE A 227 10.20 6.31 2.38
CA PHE A 227 10.05 7.61 1.76
C PHE A 227 11.42 8.25 1.58
N PRO A 228 11.83 8.54 0.32
CA PRO A 228 13.17 9.04 0.03
C PRO A 228 13.47 10.39 0.69
N LYS A 229 12.43 11.20 0.95
CA LYS A 229 12.56 12.51 1.58
C LYS A 229 12.55 12.47 3.11
N LEU A 230 12.46 11.30 3.75
CA LEU A 230 12.36 11.19 5.21
C LEU A 230 13.55 10.44 5.80
N LYS A 231 13.93 10.84 7.01
CA LYS A 231 14.94 10.16 7.83
C LYS A 231 14.42 9.98 9.24
N LEU A 232 14.66 8.80 9.81
CA LEU A 232 14.40 8.56 11.23
C LEU A 232 15.71 8.70 12.01
N LYS A 233 15.64 9.43 13.12
CA LYS A 233 16.72 9.55 14.10
C LYS A 233 16.24 8.95 15.42
N GLN A 234 17.04 8.07 15.98
CA GLN A 234 16.80 7.45 17.28
C GLN A 234 17.79 8.01 18.30
N ASP A 235 17.27 8.54 19.41
CA ASP A 235 18.04 8.99 20.57
C ASP A 235 17.48 8.31 21.83
N GLY A 236 18.17 7.27 22.29
CA GLY A 236 17.67 6.37 23.33
C GLY A 236 16.34 5.70 22.95
N THR A 237 15.28 5.95 23.72
CA THR A 237 13.93 5.44 23.47
C THR A 237 13.08 6.34 22.58
N LYS A 238 13.56 7.56 22.27
CA LYS A 238 12.82 8.53 21.47
C LYS A 238 13.17 8.35 19.98
N VAL A 239 12.16 8.18 19.14
CA VAL A 239 12.30 8.15 17.68
C VAL A 239 11.67 9.41 17.11
N SER A 240 12.47 10.22 16.40
CA SER A 240 12.05 11.42 15.69
C SER A 240 12.11 11.22 14.18
N VAL A 241 11.16 11.81 13.47
CA VAL A 241 11.11 11.86 12.00
C VAL A 241 11.54 13.24 11.55
N MET A 242 12.50 13.31 10.64
CA MET A 242 13.00 14.55 10.05
C MET A 242 12.99 14.41 8.53
N LEU A 243 13.00 15.54 7.82
CA LEU A 243 13.26 15.50 6.39
C LEU A 243 14.69 15.00 6.18
N TYR A 244 14.84 14.07 5.24
CA TYR A 244 16.13 13.81 4.63
C TYR A 244 16.52 15.12 3.94
N GLU A 245 17.66 15.71 4.30
CA GLU A 245 18.15 16.90 3.59
C GLU A 245 18.28 16.52 2.12
N ASP A 246 17.41 17.11 1.28
CA ASP A 246 17.32 16.87 -0.15
C ASP A 246 18.71 17.06 -0.77
N LYS A 247 19.40 15.96 -1.06
CA LYS A 247 20.36 15.97 -2.15
C LYS A 247 19.55 15.66 -3.39
N SER A 248 19.30 16.69 -4.19
CA SER A 248 18.67 16.57 -5.50
C SER A 248 19.37 15.47 -6.31
N ARG A 249 18.71 14.93 -7.35
CA ARG A 249 19.35 13.98 -8.28
C ARG A 249 20.70 14.51 -8.81
N LYS A 250 20.80 15.83 -8.96
CA LYS A 250 22.04 16.53 -9.26
C LYS A 250 23.06 16.36 -8.15
N ASP A 251 22.71 16.57 -6.89
CA ASP A 251 23.63 16.39 -5.76
C ASP A 251 24.09 14.93 -5.58
N LEU A 252 23.22 13.95 -5.83
CA LEU A 252 23.59 12.53 -5.82
C LEU A 252 24.57 12.16 -6.95
N LEU A 253 24.34 12.72 -8.14
CA LEU A 253 25.24 12.58 -9.29
C LEU A 253 26.59 13.24 -8.99
N GLU A 254 26.57 14.48 -8.48
CA GLU A 254 27.76 15.26 -8.16
C GLU A 254 28.58 14.60 -7.05
N GLU A 255 27.93 14.08 -6.00
CA GLU A 255 28.58 13.33 -4.94
C GLU A 255 29.20 12.03 -5.46
N TYR A 256 28.51 11.30 -6.34
CA TYR A 256 29.06 10.11 -6.97
C TYR A 256 30.30 10.43 -7.83
N ILE A 257 30.23 11.50 -8.64
CA ILE A 257 31.34 11.98 -9.46
C ILE A 257 32.54 12.29 -8.56
N LEU A 258 32.33 13.05 -7.49
CA LEU A 258 33.38 13.41 -6.54
C LEU A 258 33.95 12.17 -5.84
N GLN A 259 33.14 11.19 -5.46
CA GLN A 259 33.62 9.93 -4.88
C GLN A 259 34.49 9.14 -5.87
N GLN A 260 34.10 9.05 -7.15
CA GLN A 260 34.90 8.36 -8.16
C GLN A 260 36.26 9.00 -8.37
N ILE A 261 36.31 10.34 -8.40
CA ILE A 261 37.56 11.10 -8.55
C ILE A 261 38.42 10.97 -7.29
N LYS A 262 37.84 11.07 -6.09
CA LYS A 262 38.54 10.90 -4.80
C LYS A 262 39.16 9.50 -4.67
N ASN A 263 38.42 8.45 -5.03
CA ASN A 263 38.88 7.06 -4.94
C ASN A 263 40.03 6.76 -5.91
N ALA A 264 40.16 7.52 -7.01
CA ALA A 264 41.28 7.39 -7.94
C ALA A 264 42.59 8.00 -7.42
N GLY A 265 42.54 8.79 -6.33
CA GLY A 265 43.72 9.36 -5.69
C GLY A 265 44.53 10.28 -6.61
N LYS A 266 45.86 10.28 -6.45
CA LYS A 266 46.78 11.18 -7.18
C LYS A 266 46.86 10.92 -8.69
N GLN A 267 46.44 9.74 -9.16
CA GLN A 267 46.46 9.39 -10.59
C GLN A 267 45.25 9.96 -11.34
N GLY A 268 44.16 10.31 -10.64
CA GLY A 268 42.93 10.78 -11.26
C GLY A 268 42.20 9.71 -12.07
N VAL A 269 41.11 10.11 -12.72
CA VAL A 269 40.30 9.25 -13.58
C VAL A 269 40.09 9.88 -14.94
N SER A 270 40.28 9.14 -16.03
CA SER A 270 40.03 9.66 -17.37
C SER A 270 38.55 9.96 -17.59
N LEU A 271 38.25 11.05 -18.31
CA LEU A 271 36.85 11.49 -18.53
C LEU A 271 36.01 10.43 -19.26
N GLY A 272 36.60 9.64 -20.15
CA GLY A 272 35.90 8.54 -20.82
C GLY A 272 35.47 7.44 -19.84
N THR A 273 36.38 7.05 -18.92
CA THR A 273 36.08 6.06 -17.87
C THR A 273 35.03 6.60 -16.91
N LEU A 274 35.15 7.86 -16.50
CA LEU A 274 34.21 8.52 -15.60
C LEU A 274 32.82 8.61 -16.23
N GLY A 275 32.73 9.00 -17.50
CA GLY A 275 31.47 9.05 -18.26
C GLY A 275 30.79 7.69 -18.36
N ASN A 276 31.53 6.63 -18.65
CA ASN A 276 30.99 5.26 -18.67
C ASN A 276 30.47 4.83 -17.29
N ARG A 277 31.18 5.14 -16.21
CA ARG A 277 30.73 4.84 -14.84
C ARG A 277 29.49 5.62 -14.42
N ILE A 278 29.35 6.86 -14.90
CA ILE A 278 28.14 7.66 -14.69
C ILE A 278 26.98 7.04 -15.47
N ARG A 279 27.15 6.75 -16.76
CA ARG A 279 26.08 6.19 -17.60
C ARG A 279 25.64 4.80 -17.13
N ASN A 280 26.55 3.98 -16.62
CA ASN A 280 26.19 2.68 -16.05
C ASN A 280 25.35 2.80 -14.77
N ARG A 281 25.53 3.87 -13.99
CA ARG A 281 24.79 4.09 -12.73
C ARG A 281 23.57 5.01 -12.90
N PHE A 282 23.61 5.91 -13.86
CA PHE A 282 22.63 6.92 -14.20
C PHE A 282 22.37 6.84 -15.72
N GLY A 283 21.61 5.82 -16.13
CA GLY A 283 21.43 5.40 -17.53
C GLY A 283 20.90 6.47 -18.49
N ASP A 284 20.14 7.41 -17.97
CA ASP A 284 19.52 8.55 -18.65
C ASP A 284 20.35 9.85 -18.56
N PHE A 285 21.55 9.81 -17.99
CA PHE A 285 22.40 10.99 -17.85
C PHE A 285 22.68 11.67 -19.20
N LYS A 286 22.24 12.92 -19.32
CA LYS A 286 22.60 13.84 -20.41
C LYS A 286 23.18 15.11 -19.82
N VAL A 287 24.35 15.51 -20.30
CA VAL A 287 25.08 16.70 -19.82
C VAL A 287 24.26 17.99 -19.99
N HIS A 288 23.46 18.06 -21.05
CA HIS A 288 22.60 19.21 -21.35
C HIS A 288 21.52 19.45 -20.29
N ASP A 289 21.04 18.40 -19.63
CA ASP A 289 20.01 18.51 -18.59
C ASP A 289 20.56 19.24 -17.34
N TYR A 290 21.88 19.37 -17.23
CA TYR A 290 22.59 20.08 -16.16
C TYR A 290 23.14 21.45 -16.60
N GLY A 291 22.79 21.93 -17.80
CA GLY A 291 23.15 23.27 -18.30
C GLY A 291 24.51 23.36 -19.00
N TYR A 292 25.15 22.23 -19.32
CA TYR A 292 26.45 22.20 -19.98
C TYR A 292 26.36 21.59 -21.39
N SER A 293 27.16 22.10 -22.32
CA SER A 293 27.22 21.59 -23.71
C SER A 293 28.20 20.43 -23.88
N GLN A 294 29.19 20.30 -22.98
CA GLN A 294 30.23 19.28 -23.04
C GLN A 294 30.51 18.70 -21.65
N PHE A 295 30.78 17.40 -21.58
CA PHE A 295 31.05 16.70 -20.31
C PHE A 295 32.28 17.25 -19.58
N LYS A 296 33.34 17.63 -20.32
CA LYS A 296 34.53 18.29 -19.78
C LYS A 296 34.16 19.56 -19.00
N SER A 297 33.34 20.43 -19.57
CA SER A 297 32.88 21.67 -18.94
C SER A 297 32.06 21.42 -17.67
N TYR A 298 31.27 20.36 -17.65
CA TYR A 298 30.51 19.98 -16.45
C TYR A 298 31.45 19.53 -15.33
N ILE A 299 32.43 18.66 -15.60
CA ILE A 299 33.39 18.19 -14.58
C ILE A 299 34.32 19.32 -14.09
N GLN A 300 34.65 20.30 -14.94
CA GLN A 300 35.40 21.50 -14.53
C GLN A 300 34.63 22.43 -13.59
N SER A 301 33.30 22.31 -13.51
CA SER A 301 32.49 23.15 -12.63
C SER A 301 32.63 22.82 -11.14
N PHE A 302 33.20 21.66 -10.81
CA PHE A 302 33.39 21.20 -9.45
C PHE A 302 34.59 21.90 -8.81
N ARG A 303 34.37 22.58 -7.68
CA ARG A 303 35.38 23.41 -7.01
C ARG A 303 36.70 22.68 -6.68
N ASP A 304 36.62 21.41 -6.32
CA ASP A 304 37.78 20.61 -5.86
C ASP A 304 38.35 19.69 -6.96
N VAL A 305 38.04 19.93 -8.22
CA VAL A 305 38.46 19.06 -9.34
C VAL A 305 39.28 19.87 -10.34
N LYS A 306 40.48 19.38 -10.65
CA LYS A 306 41.32 19.90 -11.74
C LYS A 306 41.33 18.91 -12.89
N ILE A 307 41.29 19.42 -14.12
CA ILE A 307 41.50 18.61 -15.32
C ILE A 307 42.93 18.78 -15.80
N GLU A 308 43.63 17.67 -15.98
CA GLU A 308 44.95 17.62 -16.60
C GLU A 308 44.85 16.88 -17.94
N ASP A 309 45.60 17.37 -18.92
CA ASP A 309 45.66 16.81 -20.27
C ASP A 309 47.05 16.20 -20.44
N ASP A 310 47.10 14.90 -20.71
CA ASP A 310 48.35 14.17 -20.95
C ASP A 310 48.73 14.12 -22.44
N GLY A 311 47.96 14.79 -23.30
CA GLY A 311 48.14 14.82 -24.76
C GLY A 311 47.30 13.78 -25.52
N GLU A 312 46.75 12.77 -24.84
CA GLU A 312 45.85 11.77 -25.42
C GLU A 312 44.46 11.78 -24.78
N GLN A 313 44.37 12.03 -23.48
CA GLN A 313 43.14 12.02 -22.71
C GLN A 313 43.11 13.12 -21.64
N ASN A 314 41.88 13.51 -21.28
CA ASN A 314 41.65 14.42 -20.17
C ASN A 314 41.39 13.61 -18.89
N TRP A 315 42.08 13.96 -17.82
CA TRP A 315 42.01 13.32 -16.51
C TRP A 315 41.44 14.26 -15.46
N ALA A 316 40.47 13.80 -14.68
CA ALA A 316 39.94 14.51 -13.54
C ALA A 316 40.68 14.08 -12.25
N ILE A 317 41.26 15.05 -11.54
CA ILE A 317 42.06 14.84 -10.33
C ILE A 317 41.43 15.64 -9.18
N TYR A 318 41.28 15.00 -8.03
CA TYR A 318 40.81 15.68 -6.82
C TYR A 318 41.94 16.51 -6.22
N VAL A 319 41.71 17.82 -6.04
CA VAL A 319 42.66 18.73 -5.43
C VAL A 319 42.06 19.18 -4.11
N LYS A 320 42.63 18.70 -2.99
CA LYS A 320 42.21 19.14 -1.66
C LYS A 320 42.74 20.56 -1.46
N ASN A 321 41.87 21.56 -1.42
CA ASN A 321 42.26 22.90 -0.98
C ASN A 321 42.79 22.78 0.47
N MET A 322 44.09 23.04 0.66
CA MET A 322 44.61 23.41 1.96
C MET A 322 44.23 24.87 2.18
N GLU A 323 43.16 25.12 2.91
CA GLU A 323 43.01 26.41 3.58
C GLU A 323 43.24 26.20 5.08
N SER A 324 44.24 26.95 5.52
CA SER A 324 44.98 27.00 6.78
C SER A 324 44.16 27.32 8.02
#